data_AF-A0A0H2RLS1-F1
#
_entry.id   AF-A0A0H2RLS1-F1
#
_cell.length_a   1.000
_cell.length_b   1.000
_cell.length_c   1.000
_cell.angle_alpha   90.00
_cell.angle_beta   90.00
_cell.angle_gamma   90.00
#
_symmetry.space_group_name_H-M   'P 1'
#
loop_
_entity.id
_entity.type
_entity.pdbx_description
1 polymer ?
#
loop_
_entity_poly.entity_id
_entity_poly.type
_entity_poly.pdbx_seq_one_letter_code
_entity_poly.pdbx_strand_id
1 'polypeptide(L)'
;MSLDDMKTERSLPFDSSQGALPAHSDNTANTPLISSSFLDESRTLEDDTTSDDSTVSTNSTMSNLPGPGRLLGNLYSRAGRALERRMRKWMNREVEKATKMLQKNSFQLSMMFFAESLRERMKACEILLNCAKSDDVAIQVKAFEEIVCHFIEFSSNSSVHSAFRRVFEEHNESSDVITSSWKRPYIEYTSDWIYWYKLASRCLSRESNFFQNSVQSFGFSGFERRLLSCGDATDLLLAFRFITSDNDSNQNRADAEAFVHNRGVDDPALVNFTFGMVAFWEVHFSWNETRKVYFSEIDSEITDETTEMEPICNAFFRLLIRLIIKRMRSLESLVAGALDELSQNEVQLAVWAEIFKLHHIVRSYGYYSNPKHPGKQYPFVSKPWSALCHKYLPNSEQAELRRKLLHLEDVHGATMFMRFPPQSGSRIDLEKNDEVGTLVHGEDDELLNEEYYRRLQLLYVRCLHSFYGVINLCMYTRKLVSMSGKEKPAHAMAKANSIFFGEKNGPKSVEFSLNFPTHVALQRRSSKEGIQEFTWVPHKSPPPPFSKPRAI
;
A
#
# COMPACT_ATOMS: atom_id res chain seq x y z
N MET A 1 -31.71 -32.07 45.89
CA MET A 1 -32.14 -30.74 46.37
C MET A 1 -31.90 -29.78 45.20
N SER A 2 -32.86 -29.66 44.27
CA SER A 2 -33.87 -28.56 44.15
C SER A 2 -33.20 -27.20 44.29
N LEU A 3 -33.02 -26.35 43.26
CA LEU A 3 -34.00 -25.81 42.30
C LEU A 3 -35.25 -25.29 43.02
N ASP A 4 -35.13 -24.07 43.55
CA ASP A 4 -36.12 -22.98 43.44
C ASP A 4 -35.59 -21.75 44.22
N ASP A 5 -35.76 -20.57 43.62
CA ASP A 5 -35.85 -19.21 44.20
C ASP A 5 -34.97 -18.16 43.50
N MET A 6 -35.57 -17.43 42.56
CA MET A 6 -35.83 -15.99 42.74
C MET A 6 -36.67 -15.41 41.59
N LYS A 7 -37.97 -15.24 41.89
CA LYS A 7 -38.90 -14.23 41.34
C LYS A 7 -38.37 -12.81 41.66
N THR A 8 -38.36 -11.78 40.80
CA THR A 8 -39.43 -11.05 40.06
C THR A 8 -39.42 -9.57 40.52
N GLU A 9 -39.55 -8.67 39.54
CA GLU A 9 -40.03 -7.27 39.59
C GLU A 9 -39.14 -6.12 40.12
N ARG A 10 -38.84 -5.18 39.22
CA ARG A 10 -39.34 -3.79 39.29
C ARG A 10 -39.20 -3.09 37.93
N SER A 11 -40.33 -2.91 37.26
CA SER A 11 -40.54 -1.97 36.17
C SER A 11 -40.68 -0.55 36.75
N LEU A 12 -39.94 0.41 36.20
CA LEU A 12 -40.09 1.84 36.47
C LEU A 12 -40.75 2.54 35.27
N PRO A 13 -41.60 3.55 35.52
CA PRO A 13 -42.34 4.25 34.48
C PRO A 13 -41.44 5.25 33.74
N PHE A 14 -41.56 5.28 32.41
CA PHE A 14 -40.90 6.25 31.55
C PHE A 14 -41.74 7.53 31.53
N ASP A 15 -41.28 8.54 32.26
CA ASP A 15 -41.92 9.85 32.33
C ASP A 15 -41.53 10.70 31.12
N SER A 16 -42.55 11.24 30.44
CA SER A 16 -42.45 12.00 29.21
C SER A 16 -42.52 13.48 29.55
N SER A 17 -41.39 14.11 29.82
CA SER A 17 -41.31 15.56 29.99
C SER A 17 -40.44 16.19 28.89
N GLN A 18 -41.10 17.01 28.07
CA GLN A 18 -40.49 17.95 27.15
C GLN A 18 -39.62 18.94 27.93
N GLY A 19 -38.31 18.89 27.69
CA GLY A 19 -37.31 19.83 28.20
C GLY A 19 -36.59 20.49 27.04
N ALA A 20 -36.46 21.81 27.12
CA ALA A 20 -35.94 22.71 26.11
C ALA A 20 -34.59 22.30 25.50
N LEU A 21 -34.45 22.56 24.19
CA LEU A 21 -33.20 22.52 23.42
C LEU A 21 -32.11 23.35 24.13
N PRO A 22 -30.98 22.75 24.54
CA PRO A 22 -29.80 23.52 24.88
C PRO A 22 -29.20 24.06 23.58
N ALA A 23 -28.83 25.33 23.60
CA ALA A 23 -28.06 25.98 22.55
C ALA A 23 -26.87 25.10 22.15
N HIS A 24 -26.71 24.93 20.83
CA HIS A 24 -25.51 24.38 20.20
C HIS A 24 -24.28 25.07 20.79
N SER A 25 -23.56 24.37 21.68
CA SER A 25 -22.22 24.79 22.07
C SER A 25 -21.32 24.51 20.87
N ASP A 26 -20.71 25.55 20.33
CA ASP A 26 -19.58 25.48 19.39
C ASP A 26 -18.40 24.78 20.08
N ASN A 27 -18.51 23.46 20.22
CA ASN A 27 -17.37 22.57 20.40
C ASN A 27 -16.79 22.31 19.01
N THR A 28 -16.28 23.36 18.35
CA THR A 28 -15.25 23.21 17.33
C THR A 28 -14.01 22.71 18.05
N ALA A 29 -14.04 21.41 18.32
CA ALA A 29 -12.96 20.67 18.92
C ALA A 29 -11.69 20.95 18.11
N ASN A 30 -10.63 21.34 18.81
CA ASN A 30 -9.27 21.37 18.30
C ASN A 30 -8.86 19.95 17.93
N THR A 31 -9.37 19.44 16.81
CA THR A 31 -8.91 18.18 16.24
C THR A 31 -7.43 18.37 15.97
N PRO A 32 -6.53 17.63 16.65
CA PRO A 32 -5.11 17.76 16.44
C PRO A 32 -4.83 17.52 14.97
N LEU A 33 -4.39 18.55 14.25
CA LEU A 33 -3.94 18.37 12.89
C LEU A 33 -2.73 17.43 12.95
N ILE A 34 -2.88 16.24 12.37
CA ILE A 34 -1.83 15.24 12.22
C ILE A 34 -0.81 15.81 11.21
N SER A 35 -0.01 16.79 11.65
CA SER A 35 0.89 17.56 10.78
C SER A 35 2.37 17.25 11.00
N SER A 36 2.70 16.29 11.87
CA SER A 36 4.07 15.76 11.94
C SER A 36 4.33 14.91 10.71
N SER A 37 5.35 15.27 9.92
CA SER A 37 5.76 14.44 8.79
C SER A 37 6.22 13.07 9.30
N PHE A 38 5.93 12.01 8.55
CA PHE A 38 6.22 10.63 8.98
C PHE A 38 7.71 10.44 9.30
N LEU A 39 8.57 11.12 8.53
CA LEU A 39 10.02 11.09 8.70
C LEU A 39 10.48 11.87 9.95
N ASP A 40 9.78 12.94 10.33
CA ASP A 40 10.14 13.67 11.54
C ASP A 40 9.76 12.86 12.79
N GLU A 41 8.62 12.19 12.76
CA GLU A 41 8.20 11.27 13.84
C GLU A 41 9.19 10.10 14.01
N SER A 42 9.81 9.63 12.93
CA SER A 42 10.83 8.58 13.04
C SER A 42 12.10 9.03 13.77
N ARG A 43 12.46 10.31 13.70
CA ARG A 43 13.66 10.86 14.35
C ARG A 43 13.48 10.98 15.87
N THR A 44 12.28 11.36 16.32
CA THR A 44 12.00 11.53 17.75
C THR A 44 12.10 10.22 18.52
N LEU A 45 11.83 9.08 17.86
CA LEU A 45 11.81 7.75 18.50
C LEU A 45 13.21 7.18 18.80
N GLU A 46 14.28 7.89 18.46
CA GLU A 46 15.66 7.46 18.71
C GLU A 46 16.22 8.02 20.03
N ASP A 47 15.65 9.11 20.55
CA ASP A 47 16.20 9.83 21.70
C ASP A 47 15.67 9.36 23.06
N ASP A 48 14.56 8.60 23.08
CA ASP A 48 13.95 8.08 24.33
C ASP A 48 14.62 6.82 24.88
N THR A 49 15.79 6.43 24.36
CA THR A 49 16.60 5.36 24.97
C THR A 49 17.25 5.90 26.24
N THR A 50 16.43 6.05 27.27
CA THR A 50 16.84 6.31 28.65
C THR A 50 18.00 5.38 28.97
N SER A 51 19.18 5.98 29.14
CA SER A 51 20.34 5.29 29.68
C SER A 51 19.98 4.90 31.11
N ASP A 52 19.41 3.70 31.27
CA ASP A 52 19.44 2.98 32.52
C ASP A 52 20.92 2.68 32.80
N ASP A 53 21.60 3.69 33.33
CA ASP A 53 22.86 3.59 34.04
C ASP A 53 22.58 2.71 35.25
N SER A 54 22.55 1.40 35.00
CA SER A 54 22.64 0.38 36.03
C SER A 54 23.93 0.66 36.78
N THR A 55 23.81 1.36 37.91
CA THR A 55 24.78 1.38 38.99
C THR A 55 25.03 -0.07 39.38
N VAL A 56 26.03 -0.67 38.72
CA VAL A 56 26.61 -1.96 39.07
C VAL A 56 27.12 -1.80 40.51
N SER A 57 26.31 -2.27 41.45
CA SER A 57 26.67 -2.41 42.84
C SER A 57 27.95 -3.26 42.92
N THR A 58 29.04 -2.59 43.25
CA THR A 58 30.42 -3.10 43.26
C THR A 58 30.67 -3.94 44.51
N ASN A 59 29.84 -4.95 44.72
CA ASN A 59 30.10 -5.99 45.72
C ASN A 59 30.90 -7.15 45.09
N SER A 60 31.72 -6.83 44.08
CA SER A 60 32.61 -7.79 43.43
C SER A 60 33.66 -8.24 44.44
N THR A 61 33.39 -9.37 45.10
CA THR A 61 34.37 -10.16 45.84
C THR A 61 35.63 -10.32 45.00
N MET A 62 36.77 -9.86 45.51
CA MET A 62 38.11 -9.98 44.88
C MET A 62 38.31 -11.35 44.23
N SER A 63 38.13 -11.42 42.89
CA SER A 63 37.98 -12.66 42.12
C SER A 63 39.30 -13.34 41.72
N ASN A 64 40.41 -12.99 42.37
CA ASN A 64 41.75 -13.44 41.97
C ASN A 64 42.49 -14.33 42.97
N LEU A 65 41.87 -14.72 44.09
CA LEU A 65 42.47 -15.74 44.95
C LEU A 65 42.22 -17.15 44.37
N PRO A 66 43.25 -17.98 44.18
CA PRO A 66 43.09 -19.38 43.77
C PRO A 66 42.37 -20.15 44.88
N GLY A 67 41.08 -20.40 44.68
CA GLY A 67 40.25 -21.18 45.60
C GLY A 67 39.32 -22.13 44.85
N PRO A 68 38.78 -23.16 45.53
CA PRO A 68 37.87 -24.15 44.94
C PRO A 68 36.68 -23.53 44.20
N GLY A 69 36.18 -22.38 44.67
CA GLY A 69 35.11 -21.61 44.03
C GLY A 69 35.47 -21.12 42.62
N ARG A 70 36.75 -20.81 42.33
CA ARG A 70 37.20 -20.37 41.01
C ARG A 70 37.20 -21.51 39.98
N LEU A 71 37.51 -22.72 40.42
CA LEU A 71 37.42 -23.91 39.57
C LEU A 71 35.97 -24.22 39.19
N LEU A 72 35.05 -24.13 40.16
CA LEU A 72 33.61 -24.27 39.91
C LEU A 72 33.08 -23.17 39.00
N GLY A 73 33.41 -21.91 39.26
CA GLY A 73 33.03 -20.78 38.40
C GLY A 73 33.51 -20.97 36.96
N ASN A 74 34.78 -21.35 36.76
CA ASN A 74 35.32 -21.63 35.43
C ASN A 74 34.62 -22.80 34.74
N LEU A 75 34.26 -23.85 35.48
CA LEU A 75 33.52 -25.00 34.96
C LEU A 75 32.11 -24.57 34.49
N TYR A 76 31.37 -23.82 35.32
CA TYR A 76 30.04 -23.31 34.96
C TYR A 76 30.10 -22.32 33.80
N SER A 77 31.08 -21.40 33.76
CA SER A 77 31.26 -20.52 32.61
C SER A 77 31.61 -21.28 31.33
N ARG A 78 32.38 -22.37 31.41
CA ARG A 78 32.68 -23.22 30.24
C ARG A 78 31.44 -23.99 29.78
N ALA A 79 30.66 -24.55 30.71
CA ALA A 79 29.42 -25.24 30.42
C ALA A 79 28.36 -24.28 29.81
N GLY A 80 28.20 -23.09 30.39
CA GLY A 80 27.32 -22.04 29.90
C GLY A 80 27.68 -21.62 28.48
N ARG A 81 28.96 -21.32 28.20
CA ARG A 81 29.42 -21.00 26.84
C ARG A 81 29.21 -22.15 25.84
N ALA A 82 29.37 -23.40 26.27
CA ALA A 82 29.12 -24.54 25.40
C ALA A 82 27.62 -24.70 25.07
N LEU A 83 26.75 -24.50 26.07
CA LEU A 83 25.30 -24.50 25.89
C LEU A 83 24.85 -23.37 24.97
N GLU A 84 25.33 -22.14 25.22
CA GLU A 84 25.02 -20.96 24.42
C GLU A 84 25.42 -21.15 22.96
N ARG A 85 26.63 -21.69 22.69
CA ARG A 85 27.06 -22.00 21.31
C ARG A 85 26.15 -23.02 20.63
N ARG A 86 25.70 -24.05 21.37
CA ARG A 86 24.81 -25.07 20.82
C ARG A 86 23.42 -24.50 20.54
N MET A 87 22.89 -23.68 21.44
CA MET A 87 21.61 -22.98 21.27
C MET A 87 21.68 -22.01 20.09
N ARG A 88 22.74 -21.20 19.99
CA ARG A 88 22.97 -20.29 18.86
C ARG A 88 23.03 -21.05 17.53
N LYS A 89 23.74 -22.18 17.47
CA LYS A 89 23.80 -23.01 16.25
C LYS A 89 22.43 -23.58 15.84
N TRP A 90 21.59 -23.91 16.81
CA TRP A 90 20.23 -24.38 16.55
C TRP A 90 19.33 -23.26 16.04
N MET A 91 19.33 -22.10 16.73
CA MET A 91 18.58 -20.92 16.31
C MET A 91 18.99 -20.48 14.90
N ASN A 92 20.29 -20.45 14.59
CA ASN A 92 20.78 -20.07 13.27
C ASN A 92 20.27 -21.00 12.16
N ARG A 93 20.08 -22.30 12.42
CA ARG A 93 19.56 -23.24 11.42
C ARG A 93 18.08 -23.02 11.11
N GLU A 94 17.28 -22.74 12.15
CA GLU A 94 15.87 -22.43 11.97
C GLU A 94 15.69 -21.08 11.27
N VAL A 95 16.48 -20.07 11.64
CA VAL A 95 16.50 -18.77 10.93
C VAL A 95 16.94 -18.93 9.49
N GLU A 96 17.98 -19.72 9.20
CA GLU A 96 18.44 -19.98 7.82
C GLU A 96 17.34 -20.67 6.98
N LYS A 97 16.63 -21.64 7.57
CA LYS A 97 15.52 -22.33 6.90
C LYS A 97 14.34 -21.39 6.66
N ALA A 98 13.96 -20.60 7.66
CA ALA A 98 12.91 -19.59 7.56
C ALA A 98 13.25 -18.54 6.48
N THR A 99 14.51 -18.09 6.46
CA THR A 99 15.05 -17.17 5.45
C THR A 99 14.96 -17.76 4.05
N LYS A 100 15.37 -19.03 3.86
CA LYS A 100 15.24 -19.71 2.56
C LYS A 100 13.78 -19.83 2.11
N MET A 101 12.86 -20.09 3.04
CA MET A 101 11.43 -20.11 2.73
C MET A 101 10.93 -18.72 2.31
N LEU A 102 11.33 -17.67 3.03
CA LEU A 102 10.95 -16.30 2.73
C LEU A 102 11.49 -15.81 1.38
N GLN A 103 12.77 -16.06 1.09
CA GLN A 103 13.45 -15.56 -0.11
C GLN A 103 13.12 -16.35 -1.38
N LYS A 104 13.09 -17.68 -1.30
CA LYS A 104 12.96 -18.54 -2.50
C LYS A 104 11.56 -19.05 -2.74
N ASN A 105 10.76 -19.11 -1.68
CA ASN A 105 9.44 -19.75 -1.70
C ASN A 105 8.37 -18.84 -1.07
N SER A 106 8.42 -17.51 -1.34
CA SER A 106 7.40 -16.56 -0.87
C SER A 106 6.00 -17.07 -1.21
N PHE A 107 5.80 -17.59 -2.43
CA PHE A 107 4.56 -18.25 -2.85
C PHE A 107 4.12 -19.39 -1.91
N GLN A 108 5.05 -20.24 -1.45
CA GLN A 108 4.73 -21.32 -0.53
C GLN A 108 4.26 -20.77 0.83
N LEU A 109 4.88 -19.68 1.29
CA LEU A 109 4.45 -19.00 2.52
C LEU A 109 3.04 -18.43 2.36
N SER A 110 2.74 -17.77 1.24
CA SER A 110 1.39 -17.30 0.94
C SER A 110 0.39 -18.45 0.91
N MET A 111 0.75 -19.59 0.30
CA MET A 111 -0.09 -20.80 0.28
C MET A 111 -0.39 -21.34 1.68
N MET A 112 0.54 -21.20 2.63
CA MET A 112 0.30 -21.57 4.03
C MET A 112 -0.71 -20.62 4.71
N PHE A 113 -0.76 -19.35 4.31
CA PHE A 113 -1.81 -18.42 4.77
C PHE A 113 -3.18 -18.70 4.15
N PHE A 114 -3.21 -19.18 2.90
CA PHE A 114 -4.44 -19.63 2.24
C PHE A 114 -4.96 -20.99 2.75
N ALA A 115 -4.15 -21.73 3.51
CA ALA A 115 -4.57 -23.01 4.04
C ALA A 115 -5.74 -22.88 5.03
N GLU A 116 -6.68 -23.81 4.96
CA GLU A 116 -7.77 -23.92 5.93
C GLU A 116 -7.24 -24.28 7.34
N SER A 117 -6.11 -24.97 7.38
CA SER A 117 -5.45 -25.41 8.59
C SER A 117 -4.88 -24.23 9.38
N LEU A 118 -5.41 -24.02 10.59
CA LEU A 118 -4.86 -23.05 11.53
C LEU A 118 -3.39 -23.35 11.86
N ARG A 119 -3.00 -24.62 11.92
CA ARG A 119 -1.62 -25.03 12.21
C ARG A 119 -0.63 -24.58 11.13
N GLU A 120 -1.04 -24.62 9.86
CA GLU A 120 -0.20 -24.16 8.76
C GLU A 120 -0.03 -22.64 8.78
N ARG A 121 -1.10 -21.90 9.09
CA ARG A 121 -1.05 -20.44 9.30
C ARG A 121 -0.14 -20.06 10.47
N MET A 122 -0.28 -20.72 11.62
CA MET A 122 0.58 -20.47 12.78
C MET A 122 2.05 -20.73 12.45
N LYS A 123 2.35 -21.81 11.72
CA LYS A 123 3.71 -22.09 11.23
C LYS A 123 4.22 -20.99 10.28
N ALA A 124 3.37 -20.43 9.42
CA ALA A 124 3.74 -19.32 8.57
C ALA A 124 4.05 -18.05 9.39
N CYS A 125 3.22 -17.76 10.41
CA CYS A 125 3.48 -16.68 11.37
C CYS A 125 4.82 -16.87 12.09
N GLU A 126 5.13 -18.08 12.58
CA GLU A 126 6.41 -18.38 13.23
C GLU A 126 7.61 -18.13 12.29
N ILE A 127 7.51 -18.55 11.03
CA ILE A 127 8.55 -18.29 10.03
C ILE A 127 8.79 -16.78 9.87
N LEU A 128 7.72 -15.99 9.72
CA LEU A 128 7.83 -14.54 9.58
C LEU A 128 8.38 -13.87 10.83
N LEU A 129 7.92 -14.25 12.02
CA LEU A 129 8.42 -13.69 13.28
C LEU A 129 9.90 -14.01 13.52
N ASN A 130 10.35 -15.20 13.12
CA ASN A 130 11.77 -15.57 13.19
C ASN A 130 12.63 -14.78 12.19
N CYS A 131 12.14 -14.55 10.97
CA CYS A 131 12.83 -13.69 10.01
C CYS A 131 12.85 -12.21 10.44
N ALA A 132 11.77 -11.72 11.07
CA ALA A 132 11.69 -10.38 11.64
C ALA A 132 12.70 -10.15 12.79
N LYS A 133 13.08 -11.21 13.51
CA LYS A 133 14.15 -11.22 14.53
C LYS A 133 15.56 -11.42 13.94
N SER A 134 15.73 -11.49 12.62
CA SER A 134 17.03 -11.72 11.97
C SER A 134 18.01 -10.58 12.23
N ASP A 135 19.30 -10.91 12.30
CA ASP A 135 20.37 -9.92 12.37
C ASP A 135 20.63 -9.21 11.03
N ASP A 136 20.08 -9.75 9.93
CA ASP A 136 20.17 -9.20 8.58
C ASP A 136 18.98 -8.26 8.33
N VAL A 137 19.29 -6.98 8.15
CA VAL A 137 18.31 -5.90 7.93
C VAL A 137 17.44 -6.18 6.71
N ALA A 138 17.98 -6.73 5.62
CA ALA A 138 17.20 -7.03 4.41
C ALA A 138 16.18 -8.15 4.66
N ILE A 139 16.55 -9.16 5.46
CA ILE A 139 15.63 -10.23 5.87
C ILE A 139 14.52 -9.67 6.76
N GLN A 140 14.85 -8.76 7.69
CA GLN A 140 13.85 -8.10 8.53
C GLN A 140 12.85 -7.32 7.69
N VAL A 141 13.31 -6.44 6.78
CA VAL A 141 12.44 -5.66 5.89
C VAL A 141 11.51 -6.58 5.10
N LYS A 142 12.06 -7.66 4.51
CA LYS A 142 11.24 -8.60 3.75
C LYS A 142 10.19 -9.30 4.62
N ALA A 143 10.55 -9.67 5.85
CA ALA A 143 9.60 -10.27 6.78
C ALA A 143 8.49 -9.28 7.18
N PHE A 144 8.84 -8.01 7.45
CA PHE A 144 7.87 -6.96 7.77
C PHE A 144 6.91 -6.70 6.60
N GLU A 145 7.43 -6.63 5.37
CA GLU A 145 6.62 -6.51 4.15
C GLU A 145 5.60 -7.64 4.06
N GLU A 146 6.03 -8.90 4.17
CA GLU A 146 5.13 -10.06 4.10
C GLU A 146 4.10 -10.08 5.25
N ILE A 147 4.49 -9.67 6.46
CA ILE A 147 3.53 -9.50 7.57
C ILE A 147 2.45 -8.50 7.16
N VAL A 148 2.84 -7.31 6.69
CA VAL A 148 1.90 -6.26 6.30
C VAL A 148 1.01 -6.72 5.15
N CYS A 149 1.59 -7.30 4.08
CA CYS A 149 0.86 -7.82 2.93
C CYS A 149 -0.20 -8.83 3.36
N HIS A 150 0.16 -9.84 4.17
CA HIS A 150 -0.80 -10.84 4.61
C HIS A 150 -1.87 -10.29 5.57
N PHE A 151 -1.57 -9.29 6.39
CA PHE A 151 -2.60 -8.62 7.17
C PHE A 151 -3.61 -7.89 6.29
N ILE A 152 -3.15 -7.26 5.21
CA ILE A 152 -4.02 -6.52 4.30
C ILE A 152 -4.83 -7.45 3.41
N GLU A 153 -4.18 -8.38 2.73
CA GLU A 153 -4.81 -9.33 1.79
C GLU A 153 -5.84 -10.22 2.48
N PHE A 154 -5.59 -10.57 3.74
CA PHE A 154 -6.47 -11.42 4.55
C PHE A 154 -7.22 -10.67 5.64
N SER A 155 -7.33 -9.36 5.54
CA SER A 155 -8.06 -8.51 6.50
C SER A 155 -9.52 -8.95 6.71
N SER A 156 -10.19 -9.37 5.63
CA SER A 156 -11.53 -9.97 5.67
C SER A 156 -11.60 -11.31 6.40
N ASN A 157 -10.43 -11.94 6.58
CA ASN A 157 -10.27 -13.24 7.21
C ASN A 157 -9.52 -13.09 8.54
N SER A 158 -10.28 -12.95 9.62
CA SER A 158 -9.80 -12.88 11.01
C SER A 158 -8.85 -14.03 11.42
N SER A 159 -8.69 -15.05 10.59
CA SER A 159 -7.75 -16.14 10.79
C SER A 159 -6.27 -15.74 10.85
N VAL A 160 -5.81 -14.74 10.09
CA VAL A 160 -4.39 -14.34 10.14
C VAL A 160 -4.07 -13.67 11.46
N HIS A 161 -4.91 -12.72 11.88
CA HIS A 161 -4.83 -12.09 13.20
C HIS A 161 -4.86 -13.12 14.33
N SER A 162 -5.79 -14.08 14.27
CA SER A 162 -5.88 -15.11 15.30
C SER A 162 -4.71 -16.11 15.28
N ALA A 163 -4.10 -16.37 14.13
CA ALA A 163 -2.90 -17.20 14.03
C ALA A 163 -1.70 -16.53 14.72
N PHE A 164 -1.42 -15.26 14.42
CA PHE A 164 -0.37 -14.50 15.12
C PHE A 164 -0.63 -14.42 16.62
N ARG A 165 -1.89 -14.12 17.02
CA ARG A 165 -2.27 -14.07 18.44
C ARG A 165 -1.98 -15.39 19.15
N ARG A 166 -2.33 -16.53 18.55
CA ARG A 166 -2.06 -17.85 19.14
C ARG A 166 -0.57 -18.14 19.26
N VAL A 167 0.24 -17.76 18.27
CA VAL A 167 1.71 -17.90 18.37
C VAL A 167 2.26 -17.08 19.54
N PHE A 168 1.74 -15.87 19.76
CA PHE A 168 2.12 -15.05 20.93
C PHE A 168 1.70 -15.68 22.26
N GLU A 169 0.47 -16.21 22.33
CA GLU A 169 -0.05 -16.91 23.50
C GLU A 169 0.76 -18.19 23.81
N GLU A 170 1.14 -18.97 22.79
CA GLU A 170 1.95 -20.19 22.95
C GLU A 170 3.37 -19.89 23.45
N HIS A 171 3.96 -18.76 23.04
CA HIS A 171 5.25 -18.30 23.55
C HIS A 171 5.17 -17.56 24.89
N ASN A 172 3.96 -17.26 25.37
CA ASN A 172 3.74 -16.43 26.55
C ASN A 172 4.45 -15.05 26.43
N GLU A 173 4.43 -14.47 25.23
CA GLU A 173 5.03 -13.17 24.91
C GLU A 173 3.93 -12.20 24.44
N SER A 174 4.03 -10.91 24.76
CA SER A 174 3.14 -9.90 24.16
C SER A 174 3.65 -9.49 22.78
N SER A 175 2.73 -9.03 21.92
CA SER A 175 3.07 -8.50 20.59
C SER A 175 4.11 -7.39 20.69
N ASP A 176 3.96 -6.52 21.67
CA ASP A 176 4.78 -5.30 21.81
C ASP A 176 6.20 -5.63 22.29
N VAL A 177 6.35 -6.66 23.13
CA VAL A 177 7.67 -7.18 23.52
C VAL A 177 8.36 -7.83 22.32
N ILE A 178 7.61 -8.56 21.49
CA ILE A 178 8.18 -9.17 20.29
C ILE A 178 8.60 -8.11 19.28
N THR A 179 7.73 -7.15 18.96
CA THR A 179 8.02 -6.12 17.95
C THR A 179 9.13 -5.17 18.41
N SER A 180 9.15 -4.77 19.68
CA SER A 180 10.25 -3.96 20.23
C SER A 180 11.60 -4.68 20.15
N SER A 181 11.63 -6.02 20.28
CA SER A 181 12.86 -6.81 20.19
C SER A 181 13.52 -6.81 18.79
N TRP A 182 12.82 -6.39 17.74
CA TRP A 182 13.37 -6.36 16.38
C TRP A 182 14.32 -5.18 16.14
N LYS A 183 14.14 -4.09 16.89
CA LYS A 183 15.02 -2.92 16.86
C LYS A 183 16.20 -3.18 17.79
N ARG A 184 17.41 -3.06 17.26
CA ARG A 184 18.65 -3.21 18.03
C ARG A 184 19.19 -1.83 18.37
N PRO A 185 19.74 -1.65 19.59
CA PRO A 185 20.38 -0.41 19.94
C PRO A 185 21.64 -0.21 19.07
N TYR A 186 21.98 1.05 18.79
CA TYR A 186 23.18 1.46 18.04
C TYR A 186 23.22 1.05 16.56
N ILE A 187 22.11 0.54 16.01
CA ILE A 187 21.99 0.34 14.55
C ILE A 187 21.20 1.50 13.99
N GLU A 188 21.81 2.23 13.05
CA GLU A 188 21.14 3.23 12.25
C GLU A 188 20.34 2.51 11.17
N TYR A 189 19.01 2.64 11.21
CA TYR A 189 18.11 1.97 10.29
C TYR A 189 17.73 2.89 9.13
N THR A 190 17.58 2.31 7.94
CA THR A 190 17.11 3.06 6.78
C THR A 190 15.63 3.44 6.94
N SER A 191 15.19 4.50 6.24
CA SER A 191 13.78 4.90 6.20
C SER A 191 12.85 3.78 5.72
N ASP A 192 13.34 2.91 4.81
CA ASP A 192 12.60 1.73 4.35
C ASP A 192 12.37 0.73 5.48
N TRP A 193 13.42 0.43 6.26
CA TRP A 193 13.28 -0.44 7.43
C TRP A 193 12.30 0.14 8.45
N ILE A 194 12.43 1.44 8.78
CA ILE A 194 11.57 2.09 9.77
C ILE A 194 10.10 2.09 9.31
N TYR A 195 9.85 2.34 8.03
CA TYR A 195 8.51 2.28 7.46
C TYR A 195 7.87 0.90 7.65
N TRP A 196 8.53 -0.16 7.17
CA TRP A 196 7.96 -1.50 7.24
C TRP A 196 7.86 -2.01 8.68
N TYR A 197 8.84 -1.66 9.52
CA TYR A 197 8.81 -1.94 10.95
C TYR A 197 7.57 -1.33 11.62
N LYS A 198 7.29 -0.04 11.40
CA LYS A 198 6.13 0.64 11.99
C LYS A 198 4.82 0.01 11.54
N LEU A 199 4.68 -0.29 10.24
CA LEU A 199 3.48 -0.94 9.70
C LEU A 199 3.29 -2.36 10.25
N ALA A 200 4.34 -3.19 10.25
CA ALA A 200 4.27 -4.56 10.77
C ALA A 200 3.97 -4.56 12.28
N SER A 201 4.59 -3.66 13.04
CA SER A 201 4.33 -3.50 14.47
C SER A 201 2.88 -3.10 14.74
N ARG A 202 2.33 -2.16 13.95
CA ARG A 202 0.93 -1.75 14.05
C ARG A 202 -0.04 -2.88 13.70
N CYS A 203 0.26 -3.69 12.68
CA CYS A 203 -0.51 -4.88 12.33
C CYS A 203 -0.57 -5.89 13.49
N LEU A 204 0.56 -6.13 14.17
CA LEU A 204 0.65 -7.11 15.25
C LEU A 204 0.15 -6.58 16.61
N SER A 205 0.04 -5.26 16.77
CA SER A 205 -0.41 -4.65 18.02
C SER A 205 -1.85 -5.07 18.36
N ARG A 206 -2.05 -5.47 19.62
CA ARG A 206 -3.37 -5.84 20.17
C ARG A 206 -4.37 -4.69 20.17
N GLU A 207 -3.87 -3.45 20.24
CA GLU A 207 -4.68 -2.23 20.38
C GLU A 207 -5.12 -1.64 19.04
N SER A 208 -4.75 -2.28 17.92
CA SER A 208 -5.14 -1.80 16.59
C SER A 208 -6.64 -2.00 16.32
N ASN A 209 -7.45 -1.03 16.76
CA ASN A 209 -8.87 -0.93 16.43
C ASN A 209 -9.10 -0.80 14.90
N PHE A 210 -8.05 -0.41 14.18
CA PHE A 210 -8.00 -0.26 12.74
C PHE A 210 -8.58 -1.46 11.97
N PHE A 211 -8.19 -2.69 12.36
CA PHE A 211 -8.64 -3.90 11.67
C PHE A 211 -9.98 -4.44 12.19
N GLN A 212 -10.30 -4.22 13.47
CA GLN A 212 -11.52 -4.78 14.07
C GLN A 212 -12.79 -4.18 13.48
N ASN A 213 -12.77 -2.90 13.12
CA ASN A 213 -13.92 -2.18 12.56
C ASN A 213 -14.13 -2.43 11.05
N SER A 214 -13.26 -3.21 10.41
CA SER A 214 -13.14 -3.26 8.95
C SER A 214 -13.93 -4.39 8.26
N VAL A 215 -14.40 -5.38 9.01
CA VAL A 215 -14.81 -6.68 8.43
C VAL A 215 -16.19 -6.65 7.74
N GLN A 216 -16.98 -5.58 7.87
CA GLN A 216 -18.42 -5.64 7.53
C GLN A 216 -18.95 -4.66 6.47
N SER A 217 -18.15 -3.71 5.96
CA SER A 217 -18.65 -2.79 4.93
C SER A 217 -17.67 -2.66 3.77
N PHE A 218 -17.86 -3.52 2.76
CA PHE A 218 -17.34 -3.27 1.42
C PHE A 218 -18.17 -2.13 0.81
N GLY A 219 -17.50 -1.03 0.44
CA GLY A 219 -18.13 0.16 -0.11
C GLY A 219 -17.65 1.46 0.52
N PHE A 220 -18.13 2.55 -0.06
CA PHE A 220 -17.79 3.93 0.28
C PHE A 220 -17.82 4.25 1.79
N SER A 221 -18.84 3.80 2.52
CA SER A 221 -18.98 4.09 3.96
C SER A 221 -17.89 3.39 4.80
N GLY A 222 -17.37 2.26 4.32
CA GLY A 222 -16.23 1.58 4.94
C GLY A 222 -14.92 2.35 4.75
N PHE A 223 -14.74 2.95 3.57
CA PHE A 223 -13.58 3.78 3.25
C PHE A 223 -13.50 5.02 4.14
N GLU A 224 -14.59 5.79 4.20
CA GLU A 224 -14.67 7.00 5.02
C GLU A 224 -14.43 6.68 6.49
N ARG A 225 -15.15 5.68 7.02
CA ARG A 225 -14.99 5.25 8.43
C ARG A 225 -13.55 4.87 8.72
N ARG A 226 -12.88 4.16 7.81
CA ARG A 226 -11.48 3.76 7.99
C ARG A 226 -10.57 4.97 8.10
N LEU A 227 -10.68 5.93 7.17
CA LEU A 227 -9.87 7.15 7.19
C LEU A 227 -10.12 8.01 8.42
N LEU A 228 -11.37 8.11 8.88
CA LEU A 228 -11.72 8.82 10.10
C LEU A 228 -11.24 8.11 11.38
N SER A 229 -11.04 6.79 11.31
CA SER A 229 -10.54 6.00 12.45
C SER A 229 -9.01 5.97 12.58
N CYS A 230 -8.29 6.51 11.60
CA CYS A 230 -6.82 6.58 11.66
C CYS A 230 -6.38 7.56 12.75
N GLY A 231 -5.61 7.08 13.73
CA GLY A 231 -5.10 7.92 14.81
C GLY A 231 -3.81 8.65 14.45
N ASP A 232 -3.04 8.12 13.50
CA ASP A 232 -1.73 8.64 13.12
C ASP A 232 -1.37 8.32 11.66
N ALA A 233 -0.17 8.73 11.24
CA ALA A 233 0.35 8.50 9.89
C ALA A 233 0.53 7.02 9.56
N THR A 234 0.82 6.17 10.55
CA THR A 234 1.00 4.72 10.34
C THR A 234 -0.34 4.06 10.00
N ASP A 235 -1.41 4.42 10.71
CA ASP A 235 -2.77 3.96 10.39
C ASP A 235 -3.20 4.43 9.00
N LEU A 236 -2.90 5.68 8.63
CA LEU A 236 -3.18 6.20 7.29
C LEU A 236 -2.44 5.39 6.22
N LEU A 237 -1.14 5.13 6.39
CA LEU A 237 -0.35 4.32 5.46
C LEU A 237 -0.89 2.89 5.32
N LEU A 238 -1.36 2.27 6.40
CA LEU A 238 -2.04 0.98 6.36
C LEU A 238 -3.39 1.06 5.61
N ALA A 239 -4.18 2.10 5.85
CA ALA A 239 -5.42 2.34 5.12
C ALA A 239 -5.17 2.47 3.63
N PHE A 240 -4.12 3.19 3.25
CA PHE A 240 -3.73 3.35 1.87
C PHE A 240 -3.35 2.04 1.20
N ARG A 241 -2.52 1.25 1.87
CA ARG A 241 -2.17 -0.07 1.38
C ARG A 241 -3.41 -0.94 1.21
N PHE A 242 -4.34 -0.93 2.16
CA PHE A 242 -5.62 -1.64 2.04
C PHE A 242 -6.41 -1.21 0.81
N ILE A 243 -6.56 0.10 0.61
CA ILE A 243 -7.31 0.67 -0.53
C ILE A 243 -6.73 0.18 -1.86
N THR A 244 -5.41 0.02 -1.95
CA THR A 244 -4.72 -0.36 -3.18
C THR A 244 -4.45 -1.85 -3.36
N SER A 245 -4.40 -2.62 -2.27
CA SER A 245 -4.03 -4.03 -2.29
C SER A 245 -5.19 -4.94 -2.66
N ASP A 246 -6.43 -4.49 -2.54
CA ASP A 246 -7.57 -5.35 -2.79
C ASP A 246 -7.57 -5.79 -4.25
N ASN A 247 -7.67 -7.11 -4.48
CA ASN A 247 -7.70 -7.69 -5.82
C ASN A 247 -8.96 -7.26 -6.59
N ASP A 248 -10.00 -6.78 -5.88
CA ASP A 248 -11.10 -5.97 -6.44
C ASP A 248 -10.69 -4.50 -6.64
N SER A 249 -9.43 -4.25 -7.00
CA SER A 249 -8.81 -2.93 -7.16
C SER A 249 -9.62 -1.99 -8.04
N ASN A 250 -10.42 -2.52 -8.98
CA ASN A 250 -11.32 -1.69 -9.78
C ASN A 250 -12.50 -1.14 -8.99
N GLN A 251 -13.10 -1.91 -8.07
CA GLN A 251 -14.23 -1.47 -7.25
C GLN A 251 -13.77 -0.51 -6.16
N ASN A 252 -12.75 -0.86 -5.38
CA ASN A 252 -12.23 0.05 -4.34
C ASN A 252 -11.68 1.34 -4.95
N ARG A 253 -11.06 1.27 -6.13
CA ARG A 253 -10.67 2.47 -6.87
C ARG A 253 -11.88 3.26 -7.33
N ALA A 254 -12.91 2.62 -7.89
CA ALA A 254 -14.14 3.31 -8.29
C ALA A 254 -14.84 3.96 -7.09
N ASP A 255 -14.83 3.31 -5.92
CA ASP A 255 -15.42 3.82 -4.68
C ASP A 255 -14.61 4.99 -4.12
N ALA A 256 -13.27 4.91 -4.13
CA ALA A 256 -12.41 6.03 -3.75
C ALA A 256 -12.57 7.21 -4.72
N GLU A 257 -12.69 6.94 -6.03
CA GLU A 257 -12.97 7.96 -7.04
C GLU A 257 -14.36 8.58 -6.84
N ALA A 258 -15.37 7.77 -6.55
CA ALA A 258 -16.72 8.23 -6.21
C ALA A 258 -16.72 9.01 -4.89
N PHE A 259 -15.87 8.66 -3.92
CA PHE A 259 -15.65 9.38 -2.68
C PHE A 259 -15.12 10.78 -2.92
N VAL A 260 -14.01 10.88 -3.64
CA VAL A 260 -13.45 12.16 -4.06
C VAL A 260 -14.45 12.96 -4.90
N HIS A 261 -15.32 12.29 -5.65
CA HIS A 261 -16.35 12.94 -6.47
C HIS A 261 -17.52 13.51 -5.65
N ASN A 262 -18.03 12.75 -4.69
CA ASN A 262 -19.30 13.02 -4.03
C ASN A 262 -19.15 13.81 -2.74
N ARG A 263 -17.96 13.84 -2.14
CA ARG A 263 -17.71 14.59 -0.92
C ARG A 263 -17.29 16.03 -1.20
N GLY A 264 -17.74 16.90 -0.31
CA GLY A 264 -17.41 18.32 -0.32
C GLY A 264 -15.95 18.57 0.03
N VAL A 265 -15.55 19.83 -0.13
CA VAL A 265 -14.18 20.31 0.14
C VAL A 265 -13.81 20.13 1.61
N ASP A 266 -14.80 20.15 2.51
CA ASP A 266 -14.59 20.15 3.96
C ASP A 266 -14.68 18.76 4.62
N ASP A 267 -14.71 17.68 3.83
CA ASP A 267 -14.86 16.32 4.37
C ASP A 267 -13.58 15.87 5.13
N PRO A 268 -13.65 15.56 6.44
CA PRO A 268 -12.46 15.22 7.23
C PRO A 268 -11.78 13.93 6.78
N ALA A 269 -12.51 12.96 6.20
CA ALA A 269 -11.88 11.76 5.65
C ALA A 269 -11.02 12.13 4.43
N LEU A 270 -11.46 13.08 3.61
CA LEU A 270 -10.68 13.54 2.46
C LEU A 270 -9.42 14.30 2.89
N VAL A 271 -9.46 14.99 4.03
CA VAL A 271 -8.28 15.60 4.66
C VAL A 271 -7.27 14.52 5.08
N ASN A 272 -7.72 13.55 5.88
CA ASN A 272 -6.90 12.40 6.30
C ASN A 272 -6.33 11.62 5.10
N PHE A 273 -7.13 11.46 4.06
CA PHE A 273 -6.70 10.86 2.81
C PHE A 273 -5.56 11.67 2.16
N THR A 274 -5.70 12.99 2.08
CA THR A 274 -4.65 13.84 1.51
C THR A 274 -3.34 13.74 2.31
N PHE A 275 -3.42 13.75 3.64
CA PHE A 275 -2.25 13.57 4.51
C PHE A 275 -1.56 12.22 4.31
N GLY A 276 -2.30 11.12 4.31
CA GLY A 276 -1.66 9.81 4.14
C GLY A 276 -1.13 9.58 2.72
N MET A 277 -1.68 10.25 1.69
CA MET A 277 -1.07 10.28 0.36
C MET A 277 0.29 10.97 0.40
N VAL A 278 0.40 12.13 1.06
CA VAL A 278 1.69 12.82 1.20
C VAL A 278 2.67 11.93 1.95
N ALA A 279 2.28 11.35 3.09
CA ALA A 279 3.13 10.42 3.85
C ALA A 279 3.58 9.21 3.02
N PHE A 280 2.69 8.62 2.20
CA PHE A 280 3.05 7.53 1.31
C PHE A 280 4.13 7.94 0.31
N TRP A 281 4.01 9.12 -0.28
CA TRP A 281 5.00 9.61 -1.24
C TRP A 281 6.31 10.05 -0.57
N GLU A 282 6.28 10.58 0.65
CA GLU A 282 7.49 10.87 1.44
C GLU A 282 8.33 9.61 1.61
N VAL A 283 7.68 8.52 2.01
CA VAL A 283 8.31 7.20 2.12
C VAL A 283 8.82 6.75 0.76
N HIS A 284 8.00 6.81 -0.28
CA HIS A 284 8.38 6.35 -1.63
C HIS A 284 9.60 7.08 -2.20
N PHE A 285 9.67 8.41 -2.07
CA PHE A 285 10.82 9.17 -2.55
C PHE A 285 12.09 8.88 -1.75
N SER A 286 11.97 8.63 -0.44
CA SER A 286 13.12 8.23 0.39
C SER A 286 13.70 6.86 -0.01
N TRP A 287 12.87 5.96 -0.57
CA TRP A 287 13.33 4.64 -1.01
C TRP A 287 14.19 4.68 -2.26
N ASN A 288 13.94 5.64 -3.15
CA ASN A 288 14.52 5.64 -4.48
C ASN A 288 16.04 5.85 -4.44
N GLU A 289 16.55 6.52 -3.41
CA GLU A 289 18.00 6.64 -3.17
C GLU A 289 18.61 5.32 -2.68
N THR A 290 17.95 4.66 -1.72
CA THR A 290 18.47 3.45 -1.10
C THR A 290 18.43 2.26 -2.08
N ARG A 291 17.30 2.08 -2.79
CA ARG A 291 17.12 0.94 -3.72
C ARG A 291 18.01 1.01 -4.95
N LYS A 292 18.33 2.20 -5.47
CA LYS A 292 19.27 2.34 -6.59
C LYS A 292 20.62 1.69 -6.28
N VAL A 293 21.09 1.82 -5.04
CA VAL A 293 22.35 1.20 -4.59
C VAL A 293 22.19 -0.32 -4.50
N TYR A 294 21.15 -0.80 -3.81
CA TYR A 294 20.96 -2.24 -3.58
C TYR A 294 20.66 -3.06 -4.85
N PHE A 295 19.82 -2.56 -5.76
CA PHE A 295 19.46 -3.28 -6.98
C PHE A 295 20.54 -3.20 -8.07
N SER A 296 21.39 -2.16 -8.06
CA SER A 296 22.54 -2.10 -8.96
C SER A 296 23.57 -3.21 -8.72
N GLU A 297 23.63 -3.78 -7.51
CA GLU A 297 24.58 -4.83 -7.14
C GLU A 297 24.01 -6.25 -7.32
N ILE A 298 22.69 -6.41 -7.23
CA ILE A 298 22.04 -7.73 -7.24
C ILE A 298 21.57 -8.13 -8.65
N ASP A 299 21.22 -7.18 -9.53
CA ASP A 299 20.55 -7.48 -10.81
C ASP A 299 21.28 -6.93 -12.05
N SER A 300 22.58 -7.21 -12.21
CA SER A 300 23.21 -7.04 -13.53
C SER A 300 22.74 -8.07 -14.58
N GLU A 301 22.03 -9.13 -14.17
CA GLU A 301 21.52 -10.18 -15.07
C GLU A 301 19.99 -10.16 -15.27
N ILE A 302 19.24 -9.36 -14.51
CA ILE A 302 17.79 -9.17 -14.67
C ILE A 302 17.52 -7.69 -14.96
N THR A 303 17.98 -7.22 -16.13
CA THR A 303 17.78 -5.84 -16.60
C THR A 303 16.34 -5.56 -17.09
N ASP A 304 15.34 -6.25 -16.57
CA ASP A 304 13.94 -5.93 -16.85
C ASP A 304 13.42 -5.08 -15.68
N GLU A 305 13.77 -3.78 -15.72
CA GLU A 305 13.38 -2.70 -14.78
C GLU A 305 11.85 -2.51 -14.63
N THR A 306 11.04 -3.43 -15.14
CA THR A 306 9.56 -3.41 -15.04
C THR A 306 9.06 -3.99 -13.70
N THR A 307 9.89 -3.93 -12.65
CA THR A 307 9.65 -4.54 -11.34
C THR A 307 8.33 -4.07 -10.73
N GLU A 308 7.58 -5.04 -10.21
CA GLU A 308 6.18 -5.07 -9.72
C GLU A 308 5.69 -3.95 -8.77
N MET A 309 6.51 -2.95 -8.45
CA MET A 309 6.06 -1.77 -7.69
C MET A 309 5.32 -0.75 -8.55
N GLU A 310 5.52 -0.78 -9.88
CA GLU A 310 4.89 0.14 -10.83
C GLU A 310 3.34 0.14 -10.78
N PRO A 311 2.63 -1.00 -10.66
CA PRO A 311 1.17 -1.03 -10.63
C PRO A 311 0.57 -0.28 -9.43
N ILE A 312 1.16 -0.45 -8.23
CA ILE A 312 0.68 0.20 -7.00
C ILE A 312 0.90 1.70 -7.12
N CYS A 313 2.13 2.14 -7.43
CA CYS A 313 2.43 3.56 -7.60
C CYS A 313 1.57 4.20 -8.70
N ASN A 314 1.32 3.51 -9.82
CA ASN A 314 0.48 4.01 -10.91
C ASN A 314 -0.99 4.18 -10.46
N ALA A 315 -1.55 3.20 -9.72
CA ALA A 315 -2.89 3.31 -9.18
C ALA A 315 -3.02 4.53 -8.24
N PHE A 316 -2.06 4.70 -7.33
CA PHE A 316 -1.96 5.86 -6.45
C PHE A 316 -1.87 7.17 -7.22
N PHE A 317 -1.01 7.20 -8.23
CA PHE A 317 -0.78 8.39 -9.01
C PHE A 317 -2.04 8.86 -9.74
N ARG A 318 -2.79 7.93 -10.34
CA ARG A 318 -4.08 8.24 -11.00
C ARG A 318 -5.09 8.80 -10.01
N LEU A 319 -5.20 8.20 -8.83
CA LEU A 319 -6.11 8.63 -7.79
C LEU A 319 -5.74 10.04 -7.29
N LEU A 320 -4.45 10.29 -7.12
CA LEU A 320 -3.90 11.58 -6.73
C LEU A 320 -4.19 12.65 -7.80
N ILE A 321 -3.92 12.41 -9.09
CA ILE A 321 -4.25 13.39 -10.15
C ILE A 321 -5.75 13.72 -10.13
N ARG A 322 -6.61 12.69 -10.01
CA ARG A 322 -8.06 12.90 -9.96
C ARG A 322 -8.47 13.72 -8.75
N LEU A 323 -7.89 13.46 -7.58
CA LEU A 323 -8.07 14.26 -6.37
C LEU A 323 -7.74 15.73 -6.63
N ILE A 324 -6.54 16.03 -7.13
CA ILE A 324 -6.15 17.42 -7.36
C ILE A 324 -7.06 18.07 -8.40
N ILE A 325 -7.33 17.41 -9.55
CA ILE A 325 -8.20 17.96 -10.59
C ILE A 325 -9.60 18.28 -10.03
N LYS A 326 -10.16 17.37 -9.24
CA LYS A 326 -11.49 17.55 -8.65
C LYS A 326 -11.50 18.70 -7.64
N ARG A 327 -10.47 18.78 -6.80
CA ARG A 327 -10.28 19.90 -5.87
C ARG A 327 -10.16 21.22 -6.61
N MET A 328 -9.31 21.31 -7.62
CA MET A 328 -9.16 22.54 -8.42
C MET A 328 -10.45 22.93 -9.14
N ARG A 329 -11.21 21.97 -9.69
CA ARG A 329 -12.52 22.25 -10.31
C ARG A 329 -13.57 22.69 -9.30
N SER A 330 -13.51 22.23 -8.05
CA SER A 330 -14.48 22.66 -7.03
C SER A 330 -14.41 24.17 -6.80
N LEU A 331 -13.23 24.79 -6.96
CA LEU A 331 -13.05 26.24 -6.87
C LEU A 331 -13.85 27.03 -7.91
N GLU A 332 -14.05 26.47 -9.12
CA GLU A 332 -14.85 27.12 -10.18
C GLU A 332 -16.34 27.18 -9.82
N SER A 333 -16.80 26.25 -8.98
CA SER A 333 -18.21 26.12 -8.60
C SER A 333 -18.59 26.87 -7.32
N LEU A 334 -17.62 27.43 -6.59
CA LEU A 334 -17.89 28.13 -5.35
C LEU A 334 -18.50 29.52 -5.62
N VAL A 335 -19.58 29.82 -4.91
CA VAL A 335 -20.21 31.15 -4.89
C VAL A 335 -19.28 32.12 -4.17
N ALA A 336 -19.28 33.41 -4.55
CA ALA A 336 -18.40 34.44 -3.98
C ALA A 336 -18.31 34.41 -2.44
N GLY A 337 -19.44 34.27 -1.73
CA GLY A 337 -19.44 34.20 -0.26
C GLY A 337 -18.71 32.99 0.32
N ALA A 338 -18.73 31.84 -0.36
CA ALA A 338 -18.01 30.65 0.08
C ALA A 338 -16.49 30.77 -0.15
N LEU A 339 -16.07 31.62 -1.09
CA LEU A 339 -14.65 31.87 -1.35
C LEU A 339 -14.02 32.74 -0.25
N ASP A 340 -14.77 33.71 0.26
CA ASP A 340 -14.32 34.53 1.39
C ASP A 340 -14.13 33.66 2.63
N GLU A 341 -15.09 32.79 2.94
CA GLU A 341 -15.00 31.82 4.03
C GLU A 341 -13.81 30.87 3.86
N LEU A 342 -13.64 30.28 2.67
CA LEU A 342 -12.51 29.41 2.37
C LEU A 342 -11.17 30.12 2.53
N SER A 343 -11.10 31.40 2.17
CA SER A 343 -9.88 32.19 2.33
C SER A 343 -9.54 32.46 3.79
N GLN A 344 -10.55 32.57 4.66
CA GLN A 344 -10.38 32.88 6.09
C GLN A 344 -10.21 31.62 6.95
N ASN A 345 -10.58 30.46 6.42
CA ASN A 345 -10.50 29.19 7.14
C ASN A 345 -9.09 28.58 7.03
N GLU A 346 -8.30 28.76 8.08
CA GLU A 346 -6.93 28.21 8.19
C GLU A 346 -6.89 26.68 8.03
N VAL A 347 -7.91 25.95 8.50
CA VAL A 347 -7.98 24.49 8.35
C VAL A 347 -8.08 24.12 6.87
N GLN A 348 -8.90 24.85 6.11
CA GLN A 348 -9.00 24.63 4.66
C GLN A 348 -7.72 25.01 3.91
N LEU A 349 -7.06 26.09 4.32
CA LEU A 349 -5.77 26.46 3.74
C LEU A 349 -4.70 25.38 4.00
N ALA A 350 -4.71 24.73 5.17
CA ALA A 350 -3.84 23.59 5.45
C ALA A 350 -4.11 22.41 4.50
N VAL A 351 -5.38 22.11 4.19
CA VAL A 351 -5.72 21.09 3.18
C VAL A 351 -5.18 21.47 1.80
N TRP A 352 -5.31 22.74 1.42
CA TRP A 352 -4.75 23.24 0.15
C TRP A 352 -3.23 23.19 0.12
N ALA A 353 -2.55 23.37 1.25
CA ALA A 353 -1.12 23.14 1.36
C ALA A 353 -0.78 21.68 1.04
N GLU A 354 -1.52 20.70 1.56
CA GLU A 354 -1.31 19.29 1.21
C GLU A 354 -1.61 19.00 -0.28
N ILE A 355 -2.65 19.62 -0.85
CA ILE A 355 -2.95 19.50 -2.29
C ILE A 355 -1.81 20.08 -3.15
N PHE A 356 -1.24 21.22 -2.75
CA PHE A 356 -0.04 21.78 -3.37
C PHE A 356 1.12 20.79 -3.31
N LYS A 357 1.36 20.18 -2.13
CA LYS A 357 2.44 19.19 -1.98
C LYS A 357 2.24 18.00 -2.92
N LEU A 358 1.02 17.46 -3.01
CA LEU A 358 0.69 16.38 -3.94
C LEU A 358 0.89 16.78 -5.40
N HIS A 359 0.55 18.02 -5.77
CA HIS A 359 0.80 18.53 -7.13
C HIS A 359 2.31 18.58 -7.43
N HIS A 360 3.13 19.07 -6.51
CA HIS A 360 4.57 19.08 -6.64
C HIS A 360 5.15 17.66 -6.79
N ILE A 361 4.69 16.71 -5.97
CA ILE A 361 5.10 15.29 -6.04
C ILE A 361 4.83 14.71 -7.43
N VAL A 362 3.61 14.91 -7.94
CA VAL A 362 3.22 14.43 -9.26
C VAL A 362 4.10 15.01 -10.36
N ARG A 363 4.42 16.30 -10.28
CA ARG A 363 5.25 16.97 -11.28
C ARG A 363 6.73 16.60 -11.19
N SER A 364 7.19 16.22 -10.01
CA SER A 364 8.56 15.73 -9.75
C SER A 364 8.75 14.28 -10.16
N TYR A 365 7.68 13.51 -10.34
CA TYR A 365 7.76 12.11 -10.70
C TYR A 365 7.91 11.92 -12.23
N GLY A 366 8.95 11.19 -12.65
CA GLY A 366 9.36 11.02 -14.05
C GLY A 366 8.48 10.07 -14.87
N TYR A 367 7.34 9.62 -14.35
CA TYR A 367 6.49 8.64 -15.04
C TYR A 367 5.97 9.12 -16.40
N TYR A 368 5.70 10.42 -16.55
CA TYR A 368 5.17 11.01 -17.79
C TYR A 368 6.22 11.54 -18.75
N SER A 369 7.49 11.36 -18.41
CA SER A 369 8.61 11.55 -19.33
C SER A 369 8.65 10.42 -20.36
N ASN A 370 8.05 9.26 -20.04
CA ASN A 370 8.02 8.12 -20.94
C ASN A 370 7.17 8.46 -22.19
N PRO A 371 7.77 8.51 -23.39
CA PRO A 371 7.06 8.83 -24.62
C PRO A 371 5.93 7.83 -24.95
N LYS A 372 5.96 6.62 -24.35
CA LYS A 372 4.88 5.61 -24.46
C LYS A 372 3.58 6.03 -23.76
N HIS A 373 3.66 6.97 -22.83
CA HIS A 373 2.50 7.55 -22.12
C HIS A 373 2.46 9.05 -22.39
N PRO A 374 2.18 9.45 -23.65
CA PRO A 374 2.22 10.86 -24.01
C PRO A 374 1.36 11.64 -23.02
N GLY A 375 1.92 12.69 -22.41
CA GLY A 375 1.31 13.55 -21.39
C GLY A 375 -0.06 14.15 -21.75
N LYS A 376 -0.59 13.81 -22.94
CA LYS A 376 -1.97 13.99 -23.38
C LYS A 376 -3.01 13.45 -22.37
N GLN A 377 -2.70 12.44 -21.56
CA GLN A 377 -3.70 11.91 -20.63
C GLN A 377 -4.03 12.86 -19.47
N TYR A 378 -3.09 13.71 -19.05
CA TYR A 378 -3.32 14.62 -17.91
C TYR A 378 -2.69 16.00 -18.13
N PRO A 379 -3.30 16.89 -18.95
CA PRO A 379 -2.85 18.28 -19.17
C PRO A 379 -2.76 19.12 -17.90
N PHE A 380 -3.30 18.60 -16.78
CA PHE A 380 -3.21 19.20 -15.48
C PHE A 380 -1.80 19.11 -14.88
N VAL A 381 -1.15 17.96 -15.02
CA VAL A 381 0.20 17.70 -14.47
C VAL A 381 1.27 18.54 -15.17
N SER A 382 1.04 18.91 -16.43
CA SER A 382 1.99 19.71 -17.20
C SER A 382 1.97 21.20 -16.84
N LYS A 383 1.11 21.66 -15.94
CA LYS A 383 1.00 23.08 -15.60
C LYS A 383 1.64 23.38 -14.24
N PRO A 384 2.38 24.49 -14.10
CA PRO A 384 2.83 24.96 -12.80
C PRO A 384 1.64 25.34 -11.92
N TRP A 385 1.86 25.35 -10.61
CA TRP A 385 0.81 25.61 -9.63
C TRP A 385 0.17 26.97 -9.85
N SER A 386 0.98 27.99 -10.13
CA SER A 386 0.53 29.33 -10.49
C SER A 386 -0.43 29.36 -11.68
N ALA A 387 -0.11 28.66 -12.77
CA ALA A 387 -0.97 28.57 -13.95
C ALA A 387 -2.30 27.87 -13.64
N LEU A 388 -2.30 26.89 -12.74
CA LEU A 388 -3.53 26.26 -12.26
C LEU A 388 -4.37 27.23 -11.42
N CYS A 389 -3.76 27.95 -10.47
CA CYS A 389 -4.45 28.95 -9.67
C CYS A 389 -5.13 30.02 -10.56
N HIS A 390 -4.43 30.55 -11.57
CA HIS A 390 -5.02 31.50 -12.51
C HIS A 390 -6.13 30.91 -13.38
N LYS A 391 -6.00 29.65 -13.79
CA LYS A 391 -7.00 28.98 -14.61
C LYS A 391 -8.32 28.76 -13.85
N TYR A 392 -8.23 28.28 -12.61
CA TYR A 392 -9.39 27.87 -11.82
C TYR A 392 -9.97 29.01 -10.97
N LEU A 393 -9.22 30.10 -10.78
CA LEU A 393 -9.68 31.32 -10.10
C LEU A 393 -9.47 32.56 -11.00
N PRO A 394 -10.17 32.68 -12.14
CA PRO A 394 -9.92 33.78 -13.09
C PRO A 394 -10.46 35.13 -12.60
N ASN A 395 -11.54 35.14 -11.80
CA ASN A 395 -12.30 36.37 -11.52
C ASN A 395 -11.59 37.26 -10.47
N SER A 396 -11.87 38.57 -10.52
CA SER A 396 -11.31 39.54 -9.56
C SER A 396 -11.78 39.33 -8.13
N GLU A 397 -13.03 38.89 -7.94
CA GLU A 397 -13.60 38.53 -6.63
C GLU A 397 -12.82 37.39 -5.95
N GLN A 398 -12.12 36.57 -6.74
CA GLN A 398 -11.36 35.42 -6.26
C GLN A 398 -9.88 35.75 -6.05
N ALA A 399 -9.48 37.02 -6.24
CA ALA A 399 -8.09 37.43 -6.23
C ALA A 399 -7.40 37.15 -4.89
N GLU A 400 -8.12 37.28 -3.78
CA GLU A 400 -7.56 37.06 -2.45
C GLU A 400 -7.27 35.57 -2.18
N LEU A 401 -8.24 34.68 -2.47
CA LEU A 401 -8.00 33.24 -2.39
C LEU A 401 -6.88 32.82 -3.34
N ARG A 402 -6.87 33.33 -4.57
CA ARG A 402 -5.81 33.06 -5.54
C ARG A 402 -4.44 33.49 -5.01
N ARG A 403 -4.35 34.68 -4.40
CA ARG A 403 -3.11 35.17 -3.77
C ARG A 403 -2.64 34.23 -2.65
N LYS A 404 -3.55 33.76 -1.80
CA LYS A 404 -3.24 32.80 -0.72
C LYS A 404 -2.76 31.45 -1.27
N LEU A 405 -3.42 30.91 -2.29
CA LEU A 405 -3.00 29.66 -2.92
C LEU A 405 -1.66 29.80 -3.66
N LEU A 406 -1.41 30.92 -4.33
CA LEU A 406 -0.10 31.22 -4.93
C LEU A 406 1.00 31.28 -3.87
N HIS A 407 0.70 31.86 -2.70
CA HIS A 407 1.65 31.96 -1.60
C HIS A 407 2.09 30.60 -1.05
N LEU A 408 1.30 29.52 -1.24
CA LEU A 408 1.73 28.16 -0.88
C LEU A 408 3.00 27.74 -1.63
N GLU A 409 3.18 28.19 -2.87
CA GLU A 409 4.40 27.93 -3.66
C GLU A 409 5.61 28.64 -3.06
N ASP A 410 5.45 29.88 -2.57
CA ASP A 410 6.51 30.62 -1.88
C ASP A 410 6.91 29.96 -0.56
N VAL A 411 5.91 29.52 0.23
CA VAL A 411 6.13 28.97 1.58
C VAL A 411 6.67 27.55 1.52
N HIS A 412 6.10 26.70 0.65
CA HIS A 412 6.40 25.28 0.63
C HIS A 412 7.28 24.86 -0.54
N GLY A 413 7.41 25.65 -1.60
CA GLY A 413 8.10 25.25 -2.84
C GLY A 413 9.55 24.84 -2.63
N ALA A 414 10.33 25.62 -1.88
CA ALA A 414 11.74 25.30 -1.59
C ALA A 414 11.87 23.99 -0.78
N THR A 415 11.07 23.83 0.27
CA THR A 415 11.04 22.62 1.10
C THR A 415 10.61 21.40 0.29
N MET A 416 9.58 21.54 -0.55
CA MET A 416 9.10 20.48 -1.43
C MET A 416 10.12 20.10 -2.49
N PHE A 417 10.85 21.07 -3.04
CA PHE A 417 11.93 20.81 -3.98
C PHE A 417 13.07 19.99 -3.35
N MET A 418 13.47 20.34 -2.12
CA MET A 418 14.50 19.60 -1.40
C MET A 418 14.04 18.20 -1.00
N ARG A 419 12.77 18.07 -0.59
CA ARG A 419 12.21 16.81 -0.10
C ARG A 419 11.82 15.83 -1.21
N PHE A 420 11.35 16.37 -2.33
CA PHE A 420 10.92 15.64 -3.51
C PHE A 420 11.65 16.22 -4.73
N PRO A 421 12.94 15.91 -4.87
CA PRO A 421 13.71 16.42 -6.00
C PRO A 421 13.10 15.92 -7.31
N PRO A 422 13.00 16.78 -8.35
CA PRO A 422 12.53 16.36 -9.66
C PRO A 422 13.39 15.23 -10.20
N GLN A 423 12.74 14.15 -10.62
CA GLN A 423 13.40 13.06 -11.32
C GLN A 423 13.73 13.49 -12.75
N SER A 424 14.74 12.88 -13.35
CA SER A 424 15.10 13.14 -14.75
C SER A 424 13.91 12.94 -15.68
N GLY A 425 13.69 13.92 -16.56
CA GLY A 425 12.58 14.00 -17.49
C GLY A 425 11.23 14.40 -16.88
N SER A 426 11.12 14.50 -15.55
CA SER A 426 9.90 14.98 -14.89
C SER A 426 9.54 16.39 -15.36
N ARG A 427 8.30 16.84 -15.10
CA ARG A 427 7.86 18.15 -15.63
C ARG A 427 8.67 19.31 -15.08
N ILE A 428 9.02 19.25 -13.79
CA ILE A 428 9.86 20.30 -13.18
C ILE A 428 11.29 20.24 -13.74
N ASP A 429 11.83 19.04 -13.99
CA ASP A 429 13.16 18.89 -14.60
C ASP A 429 13.20 19.47 -16.03
N LEU A 430 12.19 19.17 -16.85
CA LEU A 430 12.09 19.71 -18.22
C LEU A 430 11.99 21.23 -18.23
N GLU A 431 11.16 21.83 -17.37
CA GLU A 431 11.02 23.29 -17.31
C GLU A 431 12.34 23.98 -16.91
N LYS A 432 13.09 23.39 -15.98
CA LYS A 432 14.43 23.88 -15.63
C LYS A 432 15.42 23.76 -16.77
N ASN A 433 15.36 22.66 -17.51
CA ASN A 433 16.23 22.44 -18.66
C ASN A 433 15.87 23.38 -19.83
N ASP A 434 14.60 23.72 -20.02
CA ASP A 434 14.16 24.68 -21.05
C ASP A 434 14.62 26.12 -20.72
N GLU A 435 14.58 26.51 -19.44
CA GLU A 435 15.12 27.80 -18.96
C GLU A 435 16.63 27.93 -19.26
N VAL A 436 17.37 26.82 -19.21
CA VAL A 436 18.81 26.77 -19.51
C VAL A 436 19.08 26.60 -21.03
N GLY A 437 18.28 25.78 -21.71
CA GLY A 437 18.43 25.40 -23.12
C GLY A 437 18.08 26.51 -24.12
N THR A 438 17.31 27.51 -23.69
CA THR A 438 17.09 28.75 -24.47
C THR A 438 18.41 29.51 -24.74
N LEU A 439 19.53 29.10 -24.14
CA LEU A 439 20.86 29.64 -24.41
C LEU A 439 21.74 28.77 -25.33
N VAL A 440 21.42 27.49 -25.58
CA VAL A 440 22.30 26.59 -26.35
C VAL A 440 21.49 25.49 -27.04
N HIS A 441 21.16 25.64 -28.33
CA HIS A 441 20.75 24.48 -29.15
C HIS A 441 21.46 24.45 -30.51
N GLY A 442 22.30 23.42 -30.66
CA GLY A 442 22.72 22.81 -31.92
C GLY A 442 22.16 21.39 -31.96
N GLU A 443 21.62 21.02 -33.12
CA GLU A 443 20.90 19.79 -33.47
C GLU A 443 21.85 18.58 -33.52
N ASP A 444 21.47 17.41 -32.94
CA ASP A 444 21.86 16.04 -33.38
C ASP A 444 21.55 14.96 -32.31
N ASP A 445 20.28 14.59 -32.05
CA ASP A 445 20.00 13.45 -31.11
C ASP A 445 18.75 12.59 -31.41
N GLU A 446 18.19 12.65 -32.63
CA GLU A 446 16.87 12.03 -32.90
C GLU A 446 16.93 10.55 -33.39
N LEU A 447 18.09 9.99 -33.73
CA LEU A 447 18.18 8.71 -34.47
C LEU A 447 18.40 7.44 -33.62
N LEU A 448 18.76 7.53 -32.34
CA LEU A 448 19.11 6.37 -31.50
C LEU A 448 17.90 5.63 -30.88
N ASN A 449 16.69 6.16 -31.01
CA ASN A 449 15.54 5.69 -30.23
C ASN A 449 14.76 4.52 -30.88
N GLU A 450 14.65 4.44 -32.21
CA GLU A 450 13.71 3.53 -32.91
C GLU A 450 14.02 2.01 -32.77
N GLU A 451 15.28 1.56 -32.88
CA GLU A 451 15.62 0.13 -32.85
C GLU A 451 15.48 -0.47 -31.44
N TYR A 452 15.75 0.34 -30.41
CA TYR A 452 15.57 -0.02 -29.01
C TYR A 452 14.09 -0.34 -28.70
N TYR A 453 13.14 0.38 -29.32
CA TYR A 453 11.70 0.18 -29.08
C TYR A 453 11.12 -1.10 -29.69
N ARG A 454 11.63 -1.59 -30.84
CA ARG A 454 11.16 -2.85 -31.44
C ARG A 454 11.46 -4.07 -30.57
N ARG A 455 12.60 -4.08 -29.86
CA ARG A 455 13.00 -5.21 -29.00
C ARG A 455 12.14 -5.29 -27.73
N LEU A 456 11.77 -4.14 -27.16
CA LEU A 456 10.91 -4.04 -25.96
C LEU A 456 9.46 -4.54 -26.19
N GLN A 457 8.87 -4.33 -27.37
CA GLN A 457 7.49 -4.76 -27.65
C GLN A 457 7.32 -6.30 -27.68
N LEU A 458 8.35 -7.02 -28.12
CA LEU A 458 8.35 -8.49 -28.21
C LEU A 458 8.48 -9.18 -26.83
N LEU A 459 9.14 -8.51 -25.88
CA LEU A 459 9.28 -8.97 -24.49
C LEU A 459 8.02 -8.74 -23.66
N TYR A 460 7.37 -7.57 -23.79
CA TYR A 460 6.15 -7.22 -23.05
C TYR A 460 4.99 -8.22 -23.26
N VAL A 461 4.82 -8.74 -24.48
CA VAL A 461 3.79 -9.74 -24.79
C VAL A 461 4.06 -11.08 -24.08
N ARG A 462 5.32 -11.42 -23.82
CA ARG A 462 5.70 -12.69 -23.16
C ARG A 462 5.51 -12.66 -21.65
N CYS A 463 5.78 -11.52 -20.99
CA CYS A 463 5.61 -11.38 -19.54
C CYS A 463 4.14 -11.34 -19.12
N LEU A 464 3.30 -10.61 -19.86
CA LEU A 464 1.85 -10.59 -19.64
C LEU A 464 1.22 -11.99 -19.72
N HIS A 465 1.68 -12.82 -20.66
CA HIS A 465 1.16 -14.18 -20.83
C HIS A 465 1.49 -15.10 -19.65
N SER A 466 2.64 -14.93 -18.99
CA SER A 466 3.01 -15.75 -17.82
C SER A 466 2.26 -15.31 -16.56
N PHE A 467 2.12 -14.01 -16.32
CA PHE A 467 1.47 -13.49 -15.12
C PHE A 467 -0.05 -13.74 -15.11
N TYR A 468 -0.73 -13.45 -16.21
CA TYR A 468 -2.16 -13.78 -16.36
C TYR A 468 -2.42 -15.29 -16.37
N GLY A 469 -1.45 -16.11 -16.79
CA GLY A 469 -1.54 -17.56 -16.70
C GLY A 469 -1.62 -18.07 -15.26
N VAL A 470 -0.79 -17.51 -14.36
CA VAL A 470 -0.69 -17.94 -12.96
C VAL A 470 -1.88 -17.46 -12.12
N ILE A 471 -2.35 -16.22 -12.33
CA ILE A 471 -3.52 -15.69 -11.62
C ILE A 471 -4.80 -16.43 -12.03
N ASN A 472 -4.97 -16.68 -13.34
CA ASN A 472 -6.10 -17.48 -13.82
C ASN A 472 -6.03 -18.91 -13.31
N LEU A 473 -4.84 -19.50 -13.14
CA LEU A 473 -4.67 -20.82 -12.56
C LEU A 473 -5.13 -20.89 -11.10
N CYS A 474 -4.80 -19.88 -10.28
CA CYS A 474 -5.21 -19.79 -8.88
C CYS A 474 -6.73 -19.57 -8.72
N MET A 475 -7.30 -18.70 -9.53
CA MET A 475 -8.75 -18.46 -9.58
C MET A 475 -9.50 -19.73 -10.05
N TYR A 476 -8.96 -20.42 -11.06
CA TYR A 476 -9.54 -21.64 -11.60
C TYR A 476 -9.44 -22.81 -10.61
N THR A 477 -8.32 -22.98 -9.91
CA THR A 477 -8.18 -24.00 -8.85
C THR A 477 -9.09 -23.72 -7.67
N ARG A 478 -9.24 -22.46 -7.23
CA ARG A 478 -10.19 -22.09 -6.17
C ARG A 478 -11.64 -22.41 -6.57
N LYS A 479 -12.00 -22.11 -7.82
CA LYS A 479 -13.33 -22.44 -8.37
C LYS A 479 -13.53 -23.96 -8.46
N LEU A 480 -12.54 -24.70 -8.95
CA LEU A 480 -12.59 -26.17 -9.03
C LEU A 480 -12.70 -26.84 -7.66
N VAL A 481 -11.96 -26.37 -6.65
CA VAL A 481 -12.05 -26.88 -5.28
C VAL A 481 -13.42 -26.59 -4.67
N SER A 482 -14.00 -25.41 -4.94
CA SER A 482 -15.37 -25.09 -4.48
C SER A 482 -16.45 -25.92 -5.18
N MET A 483 -16.25 -26.30 -6.44
CA MET A 483 -17.20 -27.09 -7.23
C MET A 483 -17.06 -28.60 -6.98
N SER A 484 -15.86 -29.06 -6.66
CA SER A 484 -15.55 -30.46 -6.41
C SER A 484 -15.60 -30.76 -4.92
N GLY A 485 -16.79 -30.77 -4.33
CA GLY A 485 -16.99 -31.12 -2.91
C GLY A 485 -16.57 -32.54 -2.51
N LYS A 486 -15.80 -33.27 -3.34
CA LYS A 486 -15.36 -34.66 -3.12
C LYS A 486 -13.94 -34.97 -3.59
N GLU A 487 -13.21 -34.12 -4.33
CA GLU A 487 -11.81 -34.41 -4.70
C GLU A 487 -10.82 -33.87 -3.68
N LYS A 488 -9.78 -34.66 -3.41
CA LYS A 488 -8.65 -34.23 -2.58
C LYS A 488 -7.90 -33.08 -3.28
N PRO A 489 -7.59 -31.96 -2.60
CA PRO A 489 -6.93 -30.78 -3.19
C PRO A 489 -5.65 -31.11 -3.97
N ALA A 490 -4.88 -32.10 -3.50
CA ALA A 490 -3.66 -32.57 -4.16
C ALA A 490 -3.90 -33.12 -5.58
N HIS A 491 -5.05 -33.75 -5.83
CA HIS A 491 -5.39 -34.31 -7.15
C HIS A 491 -5.84 -33.20 -8.13
N ALA A 492 -6.63 -32.23 -7.64
CA ALA A 492 -7.02 -31.06 -8.43
C ALA A 492 -5.80 -30.22 -8.83
N MET A 493 -4.82 -30.06 -7.92
CA MET A 493 -3.58 -29.33 -8.20
C MET A 493 -2.66 -30.09 -9.17
N ALA A 494 -2.53 -31.41 -9.04
CA ALA A 494 -1.79 -32.23 -10.00
C ALA A 494 -2.40 -32.16 -11.41
N LYS A 495 -3.73 -32.18 -11.51
CA LYS A 495 -4.47 -32.05 -12.78
C LYS A 495 -4.34 -30.64 -13.38
N ALA A 496 -4.39 -29.60 -12.56
CA ALA A 496 -4.16 -28.22 -13.01
C ALA A 496 -2.72 -28.05 -13.53
N ASN A 497 -1.73 -28.59 -12.82
CA ASN A 497 -0.33 -28.54 -13.26
C ASN A 497 -0.09 -29.34 -14.55
N SER A 498 -0.73 -30.50 -14.74
CA SER A 498 -0.58 -31.26 -15.99
C SER A 498 -1.21 -30.57 -17.21
N ILE A 499 -2.26 -29.76 -17.00
CA ILE A 499 -2.92 -28.98 -18.05
C ILE A 499 -2.06 -27.77 -18.47
N PHE A 500 -1.40 -27.12 -17.51
CA PHE A 500 -0.65 -25.88 -17.77
C PHE A 500 0.84 -26.09 -18.08
N PHE A 501 1.46 -27.16 -17.57
CA PHE A 501 2.91 -27.40 -17.68
C PHE A 501 3.26 -28.73 -18.37
N GLY A 502 2.40 -29.21 -19.28
CA GLY A 502 2.44 -30.53 -19.89
C GLY A 502 3.83 -31.19 -20.02
N GLU A 503 3.90 -32.47 -19.61
CA GLU A 503 5.11 -33.30 -19.75
C GLU A 503 5.63 -33.29 -21.19
N LYS A 504 6.96 -33.13 -21.29
CA LYS A 504 7.76 -33.10 -22.52
C LYS A 504 7.47 -34.29 -23.44
N ASN A 505 6.50 -34.18 -24.34
CA ASN A 505 6.30 -35.14 -25.42
C ASN A 505 5.78 -34.43 -26.69
N GLY A 506 6.67 -33.71 -27.39
CA GLY A 506 6.55 -33.31 -28.80
C GLY A 506 5.36 -32.41 -29.19
N PRO A 507 5.43 -31.70 -30.34
CA PRO A 507 4.36 -30.81 -30.73
C PRO A 507 3.21 -31.63 -31.33
N LYS A 508 2.21 -31.96 -30.52
CA LYS A 508 0.85 -32.20 -31.04
C LYS A 508 0.06 -30.92 -30.88
N SER A 509 -0.31 -30.30 -32.00
CA SER A 509 -1.27 -29.20 -32.03
C SER A 509 -2.61 -29.69 -31.49
N VAL A 510 -2.91 -29.33 -30.24
CA VAL A 510 -4.26 -29.46 -29.68
C VAL A 510 -4.98 -28.16 -29.98
N GLU A 511 -5.88 -28.18 -30.96
CA GLU A 511 -6.85 -27.11 -31.17
C GLU A 511 -7.83 -27.11 -29.98
N PHE A 512 -7.72 -26.11 -29.11
CA PHE A 512 -8.78 -25.79 -28.16
C PHE A 512 -9.82 -24.92 -28.86
N SER A 513 -10.95 -25.52 -29.24
CA SER A 513 -12.15 -24.75 -29.59
C SER A 513 -12.90 -24.41 -28.29
N LEU A 514 -12.58 -23.26 -27.71
CA LEU A 514 -13.37 -22.67 -26.63
C LEU A 514 -14.57 -21.96 -27.26
N ASN A 515 -15.73 -22.61 -27.22
CA ASN A 515 -17.00 -21.98 -27.57
C ASN A 515 -17.37 -20.95 -26.50
N PHE A 516 -17.04 -19.68 -26.75
CA PHE A 516 -17.65 -18.54 -26.08
C PHE A 516 -18.95 -18.15 -26.81
N PRO A 517 -20.07 -17.92 -26.12
CA PRO A 517 -21.24 -17.32 -26.73
C PRO A 517 -20.96 -15.83 -26.92
N THR A 518 -20.38 -15.47 -28.07
CA THR A 518 -20.19 -14.06 -28.44
C THR A 518 -20.92 -13.79 -29.76
N HIS A 519 -21.96 -12.97 -29.70
CA HIS A 519 -22.73 -12.52 -30.85
C HIS A 519 -21.96 -11.48 -31.68
N VAL A 520 -20.88 -11.89 -32.37
CA VAL A 520 -20.22 -11.09 -33.41
C VAL A 520 -19.65 -12.03 -34.48
N ALA A 521 -20.09 -11.89 -35.74
CA ALA A 521 -19.58 -12.68 -36.86
C ALA A 521 -18.55 -11.87 -37.67
N LEU A 522 -17.35 -12.42 -37.85
CA LEU A 522 -16.30 -11.93 -38.75
C LEU A 522 -16.38 -12.74 -40.04
N GLN A 523 -16.69 -12.09 -41.18
CA GLN A 523 -16.77 -12.77 -42.47
C GLN A 523 -15.50 -12.53 -43.29
N ARG A 524 -14.80 -13.62 -43.62
CA ARG A 524 -13.59 -13.62 -44.44
C ARG A 524 -13.97 -13.62 -45.93
N ARG A 525 -13.57 -12.61 -46.69
CA ARG A 525 -13.58 -12.66 -48.16
C ARG A 525 -12.15 -12.81 -48.68
N SER A 526 -11.93 -13.84 -49.49
CA SER A 526 -10.69 -14.02 -50.24
C SER A 526 -10.78 -13.22 -51.53
N SER A 527 -9.87 -12.26 -51.74
CA SER A 527 -9.65 -11.63 -53.05
C SER A 527 -8.42 -12.28 -53.71
N LYS A 528 -8.43 -12.35 -55.05
CA LYS A 528 -7.44 -13.06 -55.86
C LYS A 528 -6.03 -12.45 -55.85
N GLU A 529 -5.81 -11.32 -55.17
CA GLU A 529 -4.53 -10.59 -55.21
C GLU A 529 -3.76 -10.59 -53.88
N GLY A 530 -4.12 -11.47 -52.94
CA GLY A 530 -3.26 -11.77 -51.79
C GLY A 530 -3.18 -10.71 -50.69
N ILE A 531 -4.01 -9.66 -50.72
CA ILE A 531 -4.14 -8.70 -49.63
C ILE A 531 -5.41 -9.03 -48.82
N GLN A 532 -5.24 -9.24 -47.51
CA GLN A 532 -6.33 -9.50 -46.57
C GLN A 532 -6.88 -8.20 -46.01
N GLU A 533 -8.14 -7.88 -46.29
CA GLU A 533 -8.88 -6.82 -45.62
C GLU A 533 -9.98 -7.41 -44.73
N PHE A 534 -10.09 -6.87 -43.51
CA PHE A 534 -11.17 -7.15 -42.58
C PHE A 534 -12.05 -5.91 -42.49
N THR A 535 -13.33 -6.04 -42.82
CA THR A 535 -14.32 -4.97 -42.69
C THR A 535 -15.35 -5.29 -41.62
N TRP A 536 -15.62 -4.29 -40.77
CA TRP A 536 -16.63 -4.36 -39.72
C TRP A 536 -18.02 -4.13 -40.31
N VAL A 537 -18.95 -5.05 -40.07
CA VAL A 537 -20.37 -4.86 -40.41
C VAL A 537 -21.16 -4.78 -39.10
N PRO A 538 -21.77 -3.63 -38.75
CA PRO A 538 -22.58 -3.53 -37.56
C PRO A 538 -23.91 -4.28 -37.73
N HIS A 539 -24.21 -5.18 -36.80
CA HIS A 539 -25.48 -5.89 -36.74
C HIS A 539 -26.56 -4.95 -36.18
N LYS A 540 -27.58 -4.61 -36.96
CA LYS A 540 -28.77 -3.91 -36.46
C LYS A 540 -29.69 -4.91 -35.77
N SER A 541 -29.78 -4.84 -34.45
CA SER A 541 -30.78 -5.57 -33.67
C SER A 541 -32.04 -4.70 -33.54
N PRO A 542 -33.26 -5.24 -33.71
CA PRO A 542 -34.48 -4.48 -33.45
C PRO A 542 -34.66 -4.21 -31.95
N PRO A 543 -35.26 -3.08 -31.55
CA PRO A 543 -35.50 -2.77 -30.15
C PRO A 543 -36.54 -3.72 -29.53
N PRO A 544 -36.42 -4.05 -28.23
CA PRO A 544 -37.37 -4.91 -27.54
C PRO A 544 -38.73 -4.22 -27.36
N PRO A 545 -39.84 -4.98 -27.28
CA PRO A 545 -41.18 -4.43 -27.10
C PRO A 545 -41.35 -3.83 -25.70
N PHE A 546 -41.87 -2.60 -25.66
CA PHE A 546 -42.26 -1.93 -24.42
C PHE A 546 -43.41 -2.68 -23.73
N SER A 547 -43.20 -3.06 -22.47
CA SER A 547 -44.27 -3.49 -21.56
C SER A 547 -45.04 -2.27 -21.04
N LYS A 548 -46.38 -2.32 -21.14
CA LYS A 548 -47.27 -1.27 -20.65
C LYS A 548 -47.23 -1.16 -19.11
N PRO A 549 -47.33 0.04 -18.53
CA PRO A 549 -47.45 0.22 -17.09
C PRO A 549 -48.82 -0.28 -16.58
N ARG A 550 -48.82 -1.01 -15.45
CA ARG A 550 -50.02 -1.27 -14.65
C ARG A 550 -50.42 0.02 -13.95
N ALA A 551 -51.66 0.44 -14.15
CA ALA A 551 -52.29 1.49 -13.36
C ALA A 551 -52.57 0.99 -11.93
N ILE A 552 -52.43 1.89 -10.97
CA ILE A 552 -52.89 1.77 -9.58
C ILE A 552 -54.36 2.19 -9.54
#